data_AF-E9DSE6-F1
#
_entry.id   AF-E9DSE6-F1
#
_cell.length_a   1.000
_cell.length_b   1.000
_cell.length_c   1.000
_cell.angle_alpha   90.00
_cell.angle_beta   90.00
_cell.angle_gamma   90.00
#
_symmetry.space_group_name_H-M   'P 1'
#
loop_
_entity.id
_entity.type
_entity.pdbx_description
1 polymer ?
#
loop_
_entity_poly.entity_id
_entity_poly.type
_entity_poly.pdbx_seq_one_letter_code
_entity_poly.pdbx_strand_id
1 'polypeptide(L)'
;MATTAANFILSNLLGLGVVTITSPTSPVILLLVAEKGPFVTYNYLLSAVDLALALVISFLLLCNLEHKWIAKNYSFPYAFHPIRNLGAKALQFQLVLFEVYHLHLFSRITHILTLLVEEAAWLLLIQGTFGVVGLATANILLVIQAFSYGDTLLGSCITILNVAISLAASVGFQGLSDGNALGGVKTSLVLCAALRTMSHVAEPLPPAYNEHSKTFDRSFGVRGFEFLFSNTLFAFWLFCYGVIQEMGAGMPGRLFNIAVAEVMYSLGYQGKSAWDVVVAKGWACEIVESGWEAYPMSQELLAWVAVRDDGGYPIL
;
A
#
# COMPACT_ATOMS: atom_id res chain seq x y z
N MET A 1 -17.41 3.62 19.08
CA MET A 1 -17.02 5.04 18.89
C MET A 1 -15.90 5.47 19.84
N ALA A 2 -16.02 5.30 21.16
CA ALA A 2 -14.95 5.69 22.10
C ALA A 2 -13.62 4.94 21.89
N THR A 3 -13.66 3.65 21.54
CA THR A 3 -12.47 2.82 21.24
C THR A 3 -11.80 3.21 19.93
N THR A 4 -12.57 3.42 18.86
CA THR A 4 -12.06 3.84 17.54
C THR A 4 -11.37 5.19 17.60
N ALA A 5 -11.95 6.17 18.31
CA ALA A 5 -11.31 7.47 18.50
C ALA A 5 -9.99 7.37 19.27
N ALA A 6 -9.94 6.56 20.33
CA ALA A 6 -8.72 6.30 21.09
C ALA A 6 -7.63 5.60 20.24
N ASN A 7 -8.01 4.58 19.47
CA ASN A 7 -7.11 3.86 18.58
C ASN A 7 -6.59 4.75 17.44
N PHE A 8 -7.43 5.65 16.91
CA PHE A 8 -7.02 6.66 15.95
C PHE A 8 -5.99 7.63 16.53
N ILE A 9 -6.25 8.19 17.71
CA ILE A 9 -5.30 9.08 18.39
C ILE A 9 -3.98 8.35 18.67
N LEU A 10 -4.04 7.14 19.23
CA LEU A 10 -2.86 6.33 19.54
C LEU A 10 -2.03 6.03 18.29
N SER A 11 -2.66 5.64 17.19
CA SER A 11 -1.97 5.32 15.93
C SER A 11 -1.25 6.54 15.36
N ASN A 12 -1.90 7.72 15.39
CA ASN A 12 -1.29 8.98 14.97
C ASN A 12 -0.13 9.39 15.87
N LEU A 13 -0.27 9.25 17.20
CA LEU A 13 0.81 9.54 18.15
C LEU A 13 2.02 8.62 17.93
N LEU A 14 1.79 7.34 17.67
CA LEU A 14 2.85 6.38 17.38
C LEU A 14 3.53 6.67 16.04
N GLY A 15 2.76 6.94 14.97
CA GLY A 15 3.31 7.31 13.67
C GLY A 15 4.15 8.57 13.74
N LEU A 16 3.62 9.63 14.37
CA LEU A 16 4.34 10.89 14.57
C LEU A 16 5.57 10.70 15.47
N GLY A 17 5.45 9.93 16.55
CA GLY A 17 6.55 9.65 17.47
C GLY A 17 7.70 8.91 16.78
N VAL A 18 7.40 7.86 16.01
CA VAL A 18 8.41 7.11 15.25
C VAL A 18 9.13 8.01 14.26
N VAL A 19 8.39 8.79 13.45
CA VAL A 19 9.03 9.68 12.47
C VAL A 19 9.81 10.80 13.18
N THR A 20 9.30 11.36 14.27
CA THR A 20 9.99 12.45 14.97
C THR A 20 11.33 12.00 15.58
N ILE A 21 11.39 10.77 16.11
CA ILE A 21 12.59 10.23 16.74
C ILE A 21 13.60 9.72 15.70
N THR A 22 13.11 9.21 14.57
CA THR A 22 13.96 8.56 13.56
C THR A 22 14.32 9.47 12.38
N SER A 23 13.58 10.57 12.17
CA SER A 23 13.83 11.51 11.08
C SER A 23 14.82 12.60 11.48
N PRO A 24 16.01 12.69 10.86
CA PRO A 24 16.94 13.78 11.09
C PRO A 24 16.39 15.15 10.63
N THR A 25 15.29 15.19 9.87
CA THR A 25 14.64 16.40 9.38
C THR A 25 13.50 16.90 10.28
N SER A 26 13.09 16.13 11.30
CA SER A 26 11.95 16.46 12.16
C SER A 26 12.17 17.57 13.20
N PRO A 27 13.36 17.73 13.84
CA PRO A 27 13.58 18.80 14.83
C PRO A 27 13.39 20.22 14.25
N VAL A 28 13.47 20.35 12.94
CA VAL A 28 13.34 21.60 12.18
C VAL A 28 11.87 22.04 12.02
N ILE A 29 10.91 21.12 12.17
CA ILE A 29 9.46 21.33 11.97
C ILE A 29 8.88 22.30 13.02
N LEU A 30 9.19 22.11 14.30
CA LEU A 30 8.65 22.94 15.39
C LEU A 30 9.28 24.33 15.44
N LEU A 31 10.54 24.45 15.01
CA LEU A 31 11.28 25.71 15.01
C LEU A 31 10.93 26.61 13.81
N LEU A 32 10.73 26.04 12.61
CA LEU A 32 10.49 26.85 11.40
C LEU A 32 9.11 27.48 11.31
N VAL A 33 8.07 26.79 11.80
CA VAL A 33 6.70 27.35 11.86
C VAL A 33 6.65 28.52 12.84
N ALA A 34 7.40 28.43 13.94
CA ALA A 34 7.49 29.48 14.94
C ALA A 34 8.31 30.70 14.47
N GLU A 35 9.37 30.50 13.66
CA GLU A 35 10.30 31.59 13.31
C GLU A 35 10.07 32.26 11.95
N LYS A 36 9.59 31.57 10.90
CA LYS A 36 9.76 32.05 9.50
C LYS A 36 8.49 32.39 8.72
N GLY A 37 7.29 32.26 9.29
CA GLY A 37 6.03 32.59 8.60
C GLY A 37 5.69 31.66 7.42
N PRO A 38 4.63 31.97 6.62
CA PRO A 38 3.94 31.01 5.76
C PRO A 38 4.54 30.83 4.35
N PHE A 39 5.81 31.16 4.13
CA PHE A 39 6.43 30.92 2.83
C PHE A 39 6.83 29.45 2.67
N VAL A 40 6.44 28.82 1.57
CA VAL A 40 6.82 27.43 1.23
C VAL A 40 8.33 27.38 0.99
N THR A 41 9.08 27.03 2.04
CA THR A 41 10.51 26.73 1.93
C THR A 41 10.71 25.22 1.69
N TYR A 42 11.87 24.83 1.16
CA TYR A 42 12.25 23.42 1.02
C TYR A 42 12.06 22.62 2.33
N ASN A 43 12.28 23.25 3.48
CA ASN A 43 12.09 22.62 4.78
C ASN A 43 10.59 22.37 5.12
N TYR A 44 9.66 23.22 4.67
CA TYR A 44 8.22 22.97 4.80
C TYR A 44 7.79 21.76 3.96
N LEU A 45 8.35 21.62 2.75
CA LEU A 45 8.10 20.45 1.91
C LEU A 45 8.58 19.16 2.59
N LEU A 46 9.79 19.17 3.16
CA LEU A 46 10.32 18.03 3.91
C LEU A 46 9.47 17.70 5.16
N SER A 47 8.93 18.72 5.82
CA SER A 47 8.01 18.55 6.96
C SER A 47 6.71 17.85 6.55
N ALA A 48 6.14 18.23 5.40
CA ALA A 48 4.95 17.60 4.85
C ALA A 48 5.22 16.14 4.43
N VAL A 49 6.42 15.85 3.93
CA VAL A 49 6.87 14.50 3.59
C VAL A 49 7.04 13.63 4.83
N ASP A 50 7.62 14.16 5.92
CA ASP A 50 7.71 13.47 7.21
C ASP A 50 6.32 13.19 7.79
N LEU A 51 5.38 14.13 7.67
CA LEU A 51 3.98 13.92 8.04
C LEU A 51 3.34 12.79 7.21
N ALA A 52 3.60 12.71 5.91
CA ALA A 52 3.08 11.62 5.07
C ALA A 52 3.59 10.25 5.56
N LEU A 53 4.87 10.12 5.89
CA LEU A 53 5.43 8.88 6.47
C LEU A 53 4.76 8.53 7.81
N ALA A 54 4.52 9.52 8.67
CA ALA A 54 3.83 9.29 9.94
C ALA A 54 2.40 8.79 9.71
N LEU A 55 1.70 9.36 8.73
CA LEU A 55 0.35 8.95 8.34
C LEU A 55 0.33 7.54 7.75
N VAL A 56 1.36 7.12 7.00
CA VAL A 56 1.50 5.72 6.53
C VAL A 56 1.58 4.77 7.71
N ILE A 57 2.46 5.03 8.68
CA ILE A 57 2.57 4.18 9.89
C ILE A 57 1.23 4.14 10.64
N SER A 58 0.59 5.31 10.80
CA SER A 58 -0.71 5.42 11.46
C SER A 58 -1.79 4.61 10.74
N PHE A 59 -1.82 4.67 9.41
CA PHE A 59 -2.72 3.91 8.57
C PHE A 59 -2.49 2.41 8.71
N LEU A 60 -1.24 1.94 8.71
CA LEU A 60 -0.92 0.52 8.92
C LEU A 60 -1.38 0.01 10.29
N LEU A 61 -1.21 0.80 11.34
CA LEU A 61 -1.71 0.47 12.68
C LEU A 61 -3.24 0.40 12.69
N LEU A 62 -3.91 1.38 12.08
CA LEU A 62 -5.36 1.40 11.96
C LEU A 62 -5.92 0.24 11.14
N CYS A 63 -5.22 -0.18 10.08
CA CYS A 63 -5.57 -1.38 9.35
C CYS A 63 -5.58 -2.61 10.26
N ASN A 64 -4.76 -2.69 11.29
CA ASN A 64 -4.78 -3.83 12.22
C ASN A 64 -5.82 -3.65 13.34
N LEU A 65 -5.88 -2.47 13.94
CA LEU A 65 -6.72 -2.18 15.12
C LEU A 65 -8.21 -1.95 14.77
N GLU A 66 -8.47 -1.32 13.63
CA GLU A 66 -9.79 -0.82 13.23
C GLU A 66 -10.13 -1.20 11.77
N HIS A 67 -9.72 -2.39 11.33
CA HIS A 67 -9.95 -2.87 9.94
C HIS A 67 -11.40 -2.74 9.48
N LYS A 68 -12.40 -2.99 10.35
CA LYS A 68 -13.81 -2.84 9.95
C LYS A 68 -14.16 -1.38 9.65
N TRP A 69 -13.66 -0.45 10.47
CA TRP A 69 -13.89 0.97 10.25
C TRP A 69 -13.20 1.45 8.97
N ILE A 70 -11.96 1.02 8.72
CA ILE A 70 -11.24 1.34 7.48
C ILE A 70 -11.95 0.73 6.26
N ALA A 71 -12.42 -0.52 6.35
CA ALA A 71 -13.13 -1.19 5.28
C ALA A 71 -14.45 -0.50 4.90
N LYS A 72 -15.15 0.05 5.89
CA LYS A 72 -16.33 0.90 5.65
C LYS A 72 -16.00 2.23 4.98
N ASN A 73 -14.80 2.75 5.20
CA ASN A 73 -14.36 4.07 4.78
C ASN A 73 -13.24 3.98 3.73
N TYR A 74 -13.50 3.26 2.63
CA TYR A 74 -12.80 3.43 1.35
C TYR A 74 -11.46 2.67 1.16
N SER A 75 -11.19 1.57 1.87
CA SER A 75 -10.14 0.65 1.40
C SER A 75 -10.38 -0.83 1.71
N PHE A 76 -9.55 -1.71 1.14
CA PHE A 76 -9.41 -3.10 1.56
C PHE A 76 -8.27 -3.21 2.59
N PRO A 77 -8.48 -2.91 3.88
CA PRO A 77 -7.41 -2.80 4.89
C PRO A 77 -6.65 -4.10 5.09
N TYR A 78 -7.28 -5.23 4.77
CA TYR A 78 -6.71 -6.56 4.91
C TYR A 78 -5.46 -6.77 4.05
N ALA A 79 -5.31 -6.03 2.94
CA ALA A 79 -4.10 -6.06 2.13
C ALA A 79 -2.86 -5.61 2.93
N PHE A 80 -3.06 -4.72 3.91
CA PHE A 80 -2.03 -4.11 4.74
C PHE A 80 -1.76 -4.89 6.03
N HIS A 81 -2.44 -6.03 6.26
CA HIS A 81 -2.14 -6.91 7.39
C HIS A 81 -0.84 -7.66 7.15
N PRO A 82 0.17 -7.60 8.05
CA PRO A 82 1.45 -8.25 7.84
C PRO A 82 1.33 -9.76 7.59
N ILE A 83 0.42 -10.44 8.31
CA ILE A 83 0.19 -11.88 8.13
C ILE A 83 -0.36 -12.24 6.74
N ARG A 84 -1.00 -11.30 6.06
CA ARG A 84 -1.53 -11.45 4.69
C ARG A 84 -0.51 -11.10 3.62
N ASN A 85 0.76 -11.02 3.99
CA ASN A 85 1.90 -10.88 3.08
C ASN A 85 2.86 -12.09 3.19
N LEU A 86 2.53 -13.11 4.01
CA LEU A 86 3.32 -14.33 4.22
C LEU A 86 2.54 -15.59 3.83
N GLY A 87 3.19 -16.52 3.13
CA GLY A 87 2.59 -17.79 2.73
C GLY A 87 1.99 -17.78 1.32
N ALA A 88 1.81 -18.97 0.73
CA ALA A 88 1.22 -19.14 -0.60
C ALA A 88 -0.17 -18.49 -0.72
N LYS A 89 -1.03 -18.67 0.29
CA LYS A 89 -2.38 -18.06 0.32
C LYS A 89 -2.35 -16.53 0.32
N ALA A 90 -1.34 -15.93 0.97
CA ALA A 90 -1.18 -14.48 0.98
C ALA A 90 -0.77 -13.96 -0.40
N LEU A 91 0.17 -14.63 -1.07
CA LEU A 91 0.55 -14.27 -2.45
C LEU A 91 -0.65 -14.32 -3.39
N GLN A 92 -1.44 -15.39 -3.31
CA GLN A 92 -2.68 -15.56 -4.06
C GLN A 92 -3.67 -14.43 -3.83
N PHE A 93 -3.88 -14.06 -2.57
CA PHE A 93 -4.76 -12.97 -2.18
C PHE A 93 -4.29 -11.62 -2.73
N GLN A 94 -3.00 -11.31 -2.58
CA GLN A 94 -2.44 -10.05 -3.08
C GLN A 94 -2.45 -9.98 -4.61
N LEU A 95 -2.26 -11.10 -5.31
CA LEU A 95 -2.44 -11.19 -6.77
C LEU A 95 -3.88 -10.89 -7.17
N VAL A 96 -4.88 -11.51 -6.53
CA VAL A 96 -6.30 -11.23 -6.81
C VAL A 96 -6.63 -9.76 -6.55
N LEU A 97 -6.19 -9.20 -5.43
CA LEU A 97 -6.40 -7.78 -5.16
C LEU A 97 -5.73 -6.90 -6.22
N PHE A 98 -4.48 -7.18 -6.57
CA PHE A 98 -3.80 -6.44 -7.62
C PHE A 98 -4.60 -6.48 -8.93
N GLU A 99 -5.12 -7.65 -9.32
CA GLU A 99 -5.94 -7.78 -10.52
C GLU A 99 -7.27 -7.00 -10.42
N VAL A 100 -7.94 -6.98 -9.26
CA VAL A 100 -9.18 -6.20 -9.05
C VAL A 100 -8.96 -4.70 -9.18
N TYR A 101 -7.83 -4.20 -8.65
CA TYR A 101 -7.54 -2.75 -8.58
C TYR A 101 -6.82 -2.18 -9.81
N HIS A 102 -6.33 -3.03 -10.73
CA HIS A 102 -5.49 -2.59 -11.85
C HIS A 102 -5.97 -3.21 -13.17
N LEU A 103 -7.20 -2.90 -13.58
CA LEU A 103 -7.79 -3.43 -14.80
C LEU A 103 -7.21 -2.74 -16.05
N HIS A 104 -6.79 -1.48 -15.94
CA HIS A 104 -6.20 -0.74 -17.05
C HIS A 104 -4.68 -0.89 -17.13
N LEU A 105 -4.18 -1.04 -18.36
CA LEU A 105 -2.75 -1.14 -18.65
C LEU A 105 -1.95 0.07 -18.15
N PHE A 106 -2.55 1.26 -18.19
CA PHE A 106 -1.91 2.49 -17.69
C PHE A 106 -1.58 2.40 -16.20
N SER A 107 -2.51 1.92 -15.37
CA SER A 107 -2.27 1.75 -13.94
C SER A 107 -1.23 0.67 -13.70
N ARG A 108 -1.27 -0.45 -14.43
CA ARG A 108 -0.26 -1.52 -14.33
C ARG A 108 1.16 -1.05 -14.65
N ILE A 109 1.34 -0.36 -15.79
CA ILE A 109 2.65 0.17 -16.18
C ILE A 109 3.15 1.15 -15.12
N THR A 110 2.27 2.04 -14.64
CA THR A 110 2.63 3.00 -13.59
C THR A 110 3.10 2.27 -12.33
N HIS A 111 2.37 1.24 -11.88
CA HIS A 111 2.76 0.43 -10.73
C HIS A 111 4.11 -0.27 -10.94
N ILE A 112 4.29 -1.00 -12.04
CA ILE A 112 5.53 -1.73 -12.31
C ILE A 112 6.73 -0.77 -12.33
N LEU A 113 6.60 0.40 -12.95
CA LEU A 113 7.68 1.38 -13.05
C LEU A 113 7.99 2.04 -11.69
N THR A 114 6.98 2.45 -10.92
CA THR A 114 7.22 3.13 -9.65
C THR A 114 7.67 2.17 -8.55
N LEU A 115 7.19 0.92 -8.54
CA LEU A 115 7.53 -0.04 -7.48
C LEU A 115 9.03 -0.37 -7.43
N LEU A 116 9.73 -0.38 -8.57
CA LEU A 116 11.18 -0.54 -8.58
C LEU A 116 11.90 0.64 -7.91
N VAL A 117 11.43 1.86 -8.18
CA VAL A 117 11.98 3.09 -7.59
C VAL A 117 11.67 3.15 -6.09
N GLU A 118 10.46 2.75 -5.71
CA GLU A 118 10.03 2.73 -4.31
C GLU A 118 10.74 1.67 -3.49
N GLU A 119 10.97 0.47 -4.04
CA GLU A 119 11.77 -0.57 -3.38
C GLU A 119 13.17 -0.04 -3.05
N ALA A 120 13.84 0.61 -4.02
CA ALA A 120 15.14 1.24 -3.81
C ALA A 120 15.08 2.38 -2.78
N ALA A 121 14.09 3.27 -2.90
CA ALA A 121 13.93 4.42 -2.02
C ALA A 121 13.62 4.02 -0.57
N TRP A 122 12.80 2.99 -0.36
CA TRP A 122 12.54 2.45 0.97
C TRP A 122 13.78 1.81 1.59
N LEU A 123 14.54 1.02 0.83
CA LEU A 123 15.78 0.41 1.34
C LEU A 123 16.85 1.48 1.65
N LEU A 124 16.95 2.52 0.83
CA LEU A 124 17.76 3.72 1.11
C LEU A 124 17.31 4.42 2.40
N LEU A 125 16.00 4.60 2.57
CA LEU A 125 15.43 5.23 3.77
C LEU A 125 15.71 4.38 5.01
N ILE A 126 15.56 3.06 4.94
CA ILE A 126 15.87 2.13 6.03
C ILE A 126 17.36 2.20 6.38
N GLN A 127 18.25 2.16 5.39
CA GLN A 127 19.70 2.26 5.63
C GLN A 127 20.08 3.61 6.25
N GLY A 128 19.55 4.72 5.75
CA GLY A 128 19.85 6.03 6.29
C GLY A 128 19.28 6.28 7.69
N THR A 129 18.20 5.58 8.04
CA THR A 129 17.52 5.72 9.34
C THR A 129 18.08 4.76 10.39
N PHE A 130 18.33 3.51 10.02
CA PHE A 130 18.67 2.41 10.94
C PHE A 130 20.05 1.80 10.66
N GLY A 131 20.82 2.40 9.76
CA GLY A 131 22.15 1.94 9.37
C GLY A 131 22.13 0.60 8.63
N VAL A 132 23.33 0.02 8.51
CA VAL A 132 23.54 -1.29 7.86
C VAL A 132 22.77 -2.41 8.58
N VAL A 133 22.58 -2.31 9.90
CA VAL A 133 21.82 -3.30 10.67
C VAL A 133 20.35 -3.32 10.23
N GLY A 134 19.70 -2.16 10.12
CA GLY A 134 18.31 -2.10 9.65
C GLY A 134 18.14 -2.62 8.23
N LEU A 135 19.08 -2.28 7.34
CA LEU A 135 19.08 -2.81 5.97
C LEU A 135 19.23 -4.34 5.93
N ALA A 136 20.14 -4.89 6.74
CA ALA A 136 20.33 -6.34 6.83
C ALA A 136 19.08 -7.04 7.38
N THR A 137 18.46 -6.49 8.43
CA THR A 137 17.19 -7.00 8.97
C THR A 137 16.08 -6.98 7.93
N ALA A 138 15.92 -5.87 7.19
CA ALA A 138 14.93 -5.77 6.12
C ALA A 138 15.14 -6.86 5.05
N ASN A 139 16.37 -7.02 4.55
CA ASN A 139 16.68 -8.06 3.57
C ASN A 139 16.37 -9.47 4.08
N ILE A 140 16.70 -9.80 5.34
CA ILE A 140 16.39 -11.11 5.93
C ILE A 140 14.87 -11.34 5.93
N LEU A 141 14.08 -10.34 6.35
CA LEU A 141 12.63 -10.44 6.37
C LEU A 141 12.04 -10.60 4.96
N LEU A 142 12.57 -9.88 3.97
CA LEU A 142 12.16 -10.00 2.56
C LEU A 142 12.48 -11.38 1.99
N VAL A 143 13.63 -11.97 2.35
CA VAL A 143 13.98 -13.35 1.98
C VAL A 143 13.02 -14.35 2.61
N ILE A 144 12.77 -14.24 3.92
CA ILE A 144 11.80 -15.10 4.63
C ILE A 144 10.44 -15.02 3.94
N GLN A 145 9.99 -13.81 3.62
CA GLN A 145 8.74 -13.59 2.90
C GLN A 145 8.74 -14.25 1.53
N ALA A 146 9.76 -14.01 0.71
CA ALA A 146 9.84 -14.53 -0.66
C ALA A 146 9.77 -16.07 -0.70
N PHE A 147 10.45 -16.76 0.22
CA PHE A 147 10.40 -18.22 0.31
C PHE A 147 9.16 -18.74 1.02
N SER A 148 8.47 -17.94 1.83
CA SER A 148 7.20 -18.33 2.47
C SER A 148 6.10 -18.64 1.44
N TYR A 149 6.20 -18.11 0.22
CA TYR A 149 5.24 -18.38 -0.86
C TYR A 149 5.23 -19.84 -1.33
N GLY A 150 6.22 -20.64 -0.95
CA GLY A 150 6.26 -22.07 -1.28
C GLY A 150 6.70 -22.36 -2.72
N ASP A 151 7.15 -21.34 -3.46
CA ASP A 151 7.73 -21.50 -4.79
C ASP A 151 9.20 -21.05 -4.81
N THR A 152 10.10 -22.02 -4.95
CA THR A 152 11.55 -21.78 -4.90
C THR A 152 12.04 -20.89 -6.03
N LEU A 153 11.47 -20.99 -7.24
CA LEU A 153 11.94 -20.22 -8.39
C LEU A 153 11.53 -18.76 -8.24
N LEU A 154 10.26 -18.50 -7.94
CA LEU A 154 9.77 -17.15 -7.63
C LEU A 154 10.52 -16.54 -6.44
N GLY A 155 10.65 -17.30 -5.34
CA GLY A 155 11.35 -16.83 -4.15
C GLY A 155 12.81 -16.47 -4.40
N SER A 156 13.50 -17.25 -5.24
CA SER A 156 14.88 -16.95 -5.67
C SER A 156 14.96 -15.70 -6.53
N CYS A 157 14.06 -15.54 -7.51
CA CYS A 157 14.01 -14.35 -8.36
C CYS A 157 13.75 -13.08 -7.55
N ILE A 158 12.75 -13.09 -6.66
CA ILE A 158 12.46 -11.99 -5.74
C ILE A 158 13.68 -11.67 -4.88
N THR A 159 14.31 -12.69 -4.30
CA THR A 159 15.50 -12.51 -3.46
C THR A 159 16.65 -11.87 -4.22
N ILE A 160 16.96 -12.36 -5.43
CA ILE A 160 18.05 -11.83 -6.26
C ILE A 160 17.79 -10.37 -6.60
N LEU A 161 16.57 -10.03 -7.00
CA LEU A 161 16.20 -8.65 -7.32
C LEU A 161 16.29 -7.74 -6.09
N ASN A 162 15.76 -8.17 -4.95
CA ASN A 162 15.85 -7.40 -3.69
C ASN A 162 17.30 -7.17 -3.27
N VAL A 163 18.16 -8.19 -3.36
CA VAL A 163 19.59 -8.05 -3.04
C VAL A 163 20.28 -7.10 -4.03
N ALA A 164 19.98 -7.20 -5.32
CA ALA A 164 20.53 -6.31 -6.34
C ALA A 164 20.12 -4.84 -6.10
N ILE A 165 18.84 -4.60 -5.80
CA ILE A 165 18.31 -3.28 -5.47
C ILE A 165 18.91 -2.78 -4.15
N SER A 166 19.01 -3.63 -3.13
CA SER A 166 19.63 -3.28 -1.85
C SER A 166 21.10 -2.91 -2.00
N LEU A 167 21.84 -3.58 -2.89
CA LEU A 167 23.23 -3.24 -3.19
C LEU A 167 23.33 -1.91 -3.93
N ALA A 168 22.47 -1.69 -4.93
CA ALA A 168 22.40 -0.42 -5.65
C ALA A 168 22.02 0.75 -4.72
N ALA A 169 21.07 0.52 -3.81
CA ALA A 169 20.71 1.45 -2.73
C ALA A 169 21.93 1.72 -1.83
N SER A 170 22.64 0.70 -1.37
CA SER A 170 23.81 0.89 -0.50
C SER A 170 24.94 1.68 -1.16
N VAL A 171 25.24 1.39 -2.44
CA VAL A 171 26.21 2.18 -3.23
C VAL A 171 25.72 3.60 -3.44
N GLY A 172 24.43 3.78 -3.77
CA GLY A 172 23.81 5.09 -3.92
C GLY A 172 23.90 5.91 -2.63
N PHE A 173 23.65 5.29 -1.47
CA PHE A 173 23.74 5.93 -0.16
C PHE A 173 25.16 6.41 0.15
N GLN A 174 26.18 5.61 -0.16
CA GLN A 174 27.58 6.02 0.02
C GLN A 174 27.98 7.21 -0.87
N GLY A 175 27.36 7.34 -2.05
CA GLY A 175 27.55 8.47 -2.96
C GLY A 175 26.78 9.74 -2.58
N LEU A 176 25.82 9.65 -1.64
CA LEU A 176 25.01 10.77 -1.18
C LEU A 176 25.68 11.40 0.06
N SER A 177 26.62 12.33 -0.17
CA SER A 177 27.46 12.94 0.89
C SER A 177 26.75 13.93 1.81
N ASP A 178 25.50 14.31 1.55
CA ASP A 178 24.84 15.44 2.20
C ASP A 178 23.54 15.03 2.92
N GLY A 179 23.30 15.61 4.10
CA GLY A 179 22.07 15.39 4.90
C GLY A 179 20.75 15.71 4.18
N ASN A 180 20.79 16.41 3.04
CA ASN A 180 19.63 16.68 2.19
C ASN A 180 19.18 15.48 1.34
N ALA A 181 20.03 14.46 1.17
CA ALA A 181 19.76 13.31 0.33
C ALA A 181 18.56 12.47 0.80
N LEU A 182 18.41 12.28 2.11
CA LEU A 182 17.24 11.60 2.68
C LEU A 182 15.94 12.35 2.41
N GLY A 183 15.98 13.68 2.37
CA GLY A 183 14.83 14.49 1.97
C GLY A 183 14.37 14.19 0.54
N GLY A 184 15.33 14.04 -0.38
CA GLY A 184 15.05 13.63 -1.77
C GLY A 184 14.42 12.24 -1.87
N VAL A 185 14.96 11.26 -1.12
CA VAL A 185 14.43 9.88 -1.07
C VAL A 185 12.98 9.85 -0.55
N LYS A 186 12.70 10.56 0.54
CA LYS A 186 11.33 10.59 1.07
C LYS A 186 10.37 11.30 0.11
N THR A 187 10.84 12.37 -0.55
CA THR A 187 10.05 13.09 -1.55
C THR A 187 9.74 12.19 -2.74
N SER A 188 10.69 11.36 -3.21
CA SER A 188 10.44 10.43 -4.31
C SER A 188 9.40 9.38 -3.94
N LEU A 189 9.40 8.87 -2.70
CA LEU A 189 8.35 7.95 -2.21
C LEU A 189 6.96 8.59 -2.31
N VAL A 190 6.81 9.84 -1.84
CA VAL A 190 5.53 10.56 -1.94
C VAL A 190 5.12 10.79 -3.38
N LEU A 191 6.06 11.18 -4.25
CA LEU A 191 5.78 11.42 -5.67
C LEU A 191 5.39 10.15 -6.43
N CYS A 192 6.05 9.02 -6.17
CA CYS A 192 5.71 7.72 -6.74
C CYS A 192 4.30 7.28 -6.30
N ALA A 193 3.99 7.40 -5.02
CA ALA A 193 2.67 7.09 -4.49
C ALA A 193 1.58 8.02 -5.06
N ALA A 194 1.88 9.31 -5.21
CA ALA A 194 0.97 10.25 -5.87
C ALA A 194 0.75 9.91 -7.34
N LEU A 195 1.79 9.50 -8.07
CA LEU A 195 1.67 9.06 -9.45
C LEU A 195 0.79 7.81 -9.59
N ARG A 196 0.96 6.82 -8.71
CA ARG A 196 0.08 5.63 -8.66
C ARG A 196 -1.36 5.97 -8.29
N THR A 197 -1.53 6.86 -7.32
CA THR A 197 -2.88 7.33 -6.94
C THR A 197 -3.55 8.05 -8.11
N MET A 198 -2.81 8.88 -8.85
CA MET A 198 -3.31 9.53 -10.06
C MET A 198 -3.63 8.51 -11.16
N SER A 199 -2.87 7.42 -11.31
CA SER A 199 -3.19 6.43 -12.35
C SER A 199 -4.51 5.70 -12.11
N HIS A 200 -4.95 5.60 -10.85
CA HIS A 200 -6.24 5.01 -10.47
C HIS A 200 -7.45 5.82 -10.91
N VAL A 201 -7.31 7.07 -11.36
CA VAL A 201 -8.46 7.82 -11.94
C VAL A 201 -9.01 7.16 -13.21
N ALA A 202 -8.18 6.35 -13.88
CA ALA A 202 -8.57 5.57 -15.04
C ALA A 202 -9.28 4.26 -14.66
N GLU A 203 -9.16 3.81 -13.41
CA GLU A 203 -9.77 2.57 -12.92
C GLU A 203 -11.24 2.79 -12.54
N PRO A 204 -12.08 1.74 -12.67
CA PRO A 204 -13.36 1.76 -11.97
C PRO A 204 -13.10 1.80 -10.46
N LEU A 205 -13.91 2.60 -9.76
CA LEU A 205 -13.85 2.60 -8.30
C LEU A 205 -14.22 1.20 -7.77
N PRO A 206 -13.47 0.67 -6.79
CA PRO A 206 -13.69 -0.66 -6.24
C PRO A 206 -15.06 -0.76 -5.55
N PRO A 207 -15.56 -1.99 -5.29
CA PRO A 207 -16.78 -2.18 -4.52
C PRO A 207 -16.63 -1.55 -3.12
N ALA A 208 -17.61 -0.75 -2.71
CA ALA A 208 -17.54 0.07 -1.51
C ALA A 208 -18.71 -0.19 -0.56
N TYR A 209 -18.47 0.00 0.73
CA TYR A 209 -19.45 -0.31 1.75
C TYR A 209 -20.61 0.70 1.73
N ASN A 210 -21.83 0.18 1.65
CA ASN A 210 -23.07 0.93 1.72
C ASN A 210 -23.69 0.76 3.13
N GLU A 211 -23.76 1.86 3.88
CA GLU A 211 -24.26 1.83 5.26
C GLU A 211 -25.77 1.60 5.34
N HIS A 212 -26.53 1.80 4.26
CA HIS A 212 -27.97 1.53 4.20
C HIS A 212 -28.27 0.05 3.99
N SER A 213 -27.67 -0.57 2.97
CA SER A 213 -27.82 -2.01 2.71
C SER A 213 -26.97 -2.87 3.64
N LYS A 214 -25.98 -2.25 4.32
CA LYS A 214 -24.95 -2.92 5.12
C LYS A 214 -24.14 -3.93 4.29
N THR A 215 -24.02 -3.75 2.98
CA THR A 215 -23.27 -4.61 2.06
C THR A 215 -22.20 -3.81 1.31
N PHE A 216 -21.31 -4.48 0.56
CA PHE A 216 -20.47 -3.79 -0.43
C PHE A 216 -21.22 -3.72 -1.76
N ASP A 217 -21.45 -2.51 -2.27
CA ASP A 217 -22.04 -2.32 -3.60
C ASP A 217 -21.02 -2.71 -4.67
N ARG A 218 -21.48 -3.44 -5.69
CA ARG A 218 -20.65 -4.08 -6.74
C ARG A 218 -19.72 -3.11 -7.46
N SER A 219 -20.12 -1.85 -7.58
CA SER A 219 -19.26 -0.75 -8.01
C SER A 219 -19.87 0.57 -7.57
N PHE A 220 -19.06 1.63 -7.53
CA PHE A 220 -19.59 2.99 -7.47
C PHE A 220 -20.33 3.41 -8.76
N GLY A 221 -20.34 2.58 -9.81
CA GLY A 221 -21.02 2.83 -11.09
C GLY A 221 -20.45 4.02 -11.90
N VAL A 222 -19.36 4.63 -11.43
CA VAL A 222 -18.80 5.88 -11.95
C VAL A 222 -17.27 5.72 -12.06
N ARG A 223 -16.69 6.13 -13.19
CA ARG A 223 -15.22 6.09 -13.36
C ARG A 223 -14.56 7.10 -12.42
N GLY A 224 -13.35 6.83 -11.93
CA GLY A 224 -12.64 7.77 -11.04
C GLY A 224 -12.56 9.20 -11.59
N PHE A 225 -12.39 9.33 -12.91
CA PHE A 225 -12.43 10.62 -13.60
C PHE A 225 -13.78 11.35 -13.50
N GLU A 226 -14.91 10.66 -13.68
CA GLU A 226 -16.25 11.26 -13.57
C GLU A 226 -16.58 11.66 -12.12
N PHE A 227 -16.04 10.91 -11.16
CA PHE A 227 -16.15 11.21 -9.74
C PHE A 227 -15.44 12.52 -9.35
N LEU A 228 -14.29 12.80 -9.96
CA LEU A 228 -13.52 14.03 -9.73
C LEU A 228 -14.35 15.31 -9.99
N PHE A 229 -15.19 15.28 -11.03
CA PHE A 229 -16.00 16.45 -11.41
C PHE A 229 -17.35 16.50 -10.70
N SER A 230 -17.92 15.35 -10.33
CA SER A 230 -19.21 15.31 -9.65
C SER A 230 -19.09 15.58 -8.14
N ASN A 231 -17.96 15.25 -7.50
CA ASN A 231 -17.74 15.50 -6.08
C ASN A 231 -16.29 15.89 -5.76
N THR A 232 -15.86 17.05 -6.26
CA THR A 232 -14.46 17.48 -6.24
C THR A 232 -13.80 17.52 -4.86
N LEU A 233 -14.49 18.02 -3.83
CA LEU A 233 -13.93 18.09 -2.47
C LEU A 233 -13.68 16.69 -1.90
N PHE A 234 -14.63 15.78 -2.12
CA PHE A 234 -14.49 14.42 -1.63
C PHE A 234 -13.49 13.61 -2.45
N ALA A 235 -13.43 13.82 -3.77
CA ALA A 235 -12.40 13.25 -4.64
C ALA A 235 -10.99 13.71 -4.24
N PHE A 236 -10.82 14.98 -3.89
CA PHE A 236 -9.54 15.50 -3.37
C PHE A 236 -9.16 14.84 -2.03
N TRP A 237 -10.13 14.66 -1.12
CA TRP A 237 -9.90 13.94 0.12
C TRP A 237 -9.48 12.49 -0.11
N LEU A 238 -10.17 11.77 -1.01
CA LEU A 238 -9.82 10.41 -1.40
C LEU A 238 -8.43 10.34 -2.06
N PHE A 239 -8.05 11.35 -2.83
CA PHE A 239 -6.71 11.44 -3.39
C PHE A 239 -5.64 11.53 -2.30
N CYS A 240 -5.80 12.44 -1.33
CA CYS A 240 -4.86 12.55 -0.20
C CYS A 240 -4.75 11.24 0.59
N TYR A 241 -5.88 10.57 0.83
CA TYR A 241 -5.90 9.28 1.49
C TYR A 241 -5.27 8.17 0.64
N GLY A 242 -5.51 8.18 -0.67
CA GLY A 242 -4.94 7.27 -1.65
C GLY A 242 -3.41 7.35 -1.69
N VAL A 243 -2.83 8.56 -1.61
CA VAL A 243 -1.37 8.74 -1.52
C VAL A 243 -0.80 7.97 -0.33
N ILE A 244 -1.42 8.05 0.85
CA ILE A 244 -0.98 7.32 2.05
C ILE A 244 -1.08 5.82 1.86
N GLN A 245 -2.18 5.34 1.26
CA GLN A 245 -2.36 3.92 0.96
C GLN A 245 -1.33 3.41 -0.05
N GLU A 246 -1.10 4.16 -1.12
CA GLU A 246 -0.13 3.81 -2.16
C GLU A 246 1.28 3.79 -1.58
N MET A 247 1.68 4.78 -0.77
CA MET A 247 2.97 4.74 -0.07
C MET A 247 3.11 3.45 0.77
N GLY A 248 2.06 3.06 1.51
CA GLY A 248 2.03 1.80 2.25
C GLY A 248 2.05 0.56 1.35
N ALA A 249 1.49 0.62 0.15
CA ALA A 249 1.50 -0.46 -0.85
C ALA A 249 2.87 -0.63 -1.53
N GLY A 250 3.63 0.46 -1.64
CA GLY A 250 4.98 0.48 -2.19
C GLY A 250 6.08 0.08 -1.20
N MET A 251 5.74 -0.24 0.06
CA MET A 251 6.73 -0.74 1.03
C MET A 251 7.40 -2.04 0.55
N PRO A 252 8.67 -2.29 0.97
CA PRO A 252 9.42 -3.45 0.56
C PRO A 252 8.66 -4.76 0.74
N GLY A 253 8.68 -5.61 -0.28
CA GLY A 253 8.06 -6.93 -0.25
C GLY A 253 6.53 -6.95 -0.34
N ARG A 254 5.87 -5.81 -0.54
CA ARG A 254 4.43 -5.77 -0.84
C ARG A 254 4.15 -5.92 -2.33
N LEU A 255 3.71 -4.84 -3.00
CA LEU A 255 3.36 -4.91 -4.42
C LEU A 255 4.56 -5.21 -5.31
N PHE A 256 5.79 -4.93 -4.87
CA PHE A 256 7.00 -5.32 -5.60
C PHE A 256 7.04 -6.82 -5.89
N ASN A 257 6.74 -7.66 -4.90
CA ASN A 257 6.71 -9.12 -5.07
C ASN A 257 5.65 -9.57 -6.10
N ILE A 258 4.52 -8.85 -6.13
CA ILE A 258 3.43 -9.07 -7.10
C ILE A 258 3.87 -8.67 -8.51
N ALA A 259 4.54 -7.52 -8.65
CA ALA A 259 5.09 -7.08 -9.93
C ALA A 259 6.14 -8.05 -10.47
N VAL A 260 7.03 -8.58 -9.62
CA VAL A 260 7.99 -9.62 -10.01
C VAL A 260 7.26 -10.87 -10.49
N ALA A 261 6.24 -11.32 -9.75
CA ALA A 261 5.42 -12.46 -10.17
C ALA A 261 4.78 -12.21 -11.55
N GLU A 262 4.08 -11.08 -11.74
CA GLU A 262 3.48 -10.72 -13.03
C GLU A 262 4.48 -10.74 -14.19
N VAL A 263 5.66 -10.12 -13.99
CA VAL A 263 6.70 -10.10 -15.02
C VAL A 263 7.18 -11.52 -15.32
N MET A 264 7.44 -12.35 -14.32
CA MET A 264 7.81 -13.75 -14.53
C MET A 264 6.74 -14.50 -15.32
N TYR A 265 5.46 -14.37 -14.95
CA TYR A 265 4.35 -14.99 -15.69
C TYR A 265 4.29 -14.53 -17.14
N SER A 266 4.51 -13.23 -17.41
CA SER A 266 4.56 -12.69 -18.78
C SER A 266 5.70 -13.30 -19.63
N LEU A 267 6.76 -13.79 -18.96
CA LEU A 267 7.89 -14.48 -19.58
C LEU A 267 7.69 -16.02 -19.67
N GLY A 268 6.48 -16.51 -19.39
CA GLY A 268 6.12 -17.93 -19.54
C GLY A 268 6.38 -18.79 -18.30
N TYR A 269 6.72 -18.18 -17.16
CA TYR A 269 6.76 -18.91 -15.90
C TYR A 269 5.36 -19.38 -15.51
N GLN A 270 5.22 -20.66 -15.19
CA GLN A 270 4.01 -21.24 -14.60
C GLN A 270 4.36 -21.65 -13.17
N GLY A 271 3.76 -20.97 -12.19
CA GLY A 271 4.02 -21.23 -10.77
C GLY A 271 3.69 -22.67 -10.37
N LYS A 272 4.41 -23.19 -9.37
CA LYS A 272 4.13 -24.53 -8.81
C LYS A 272 2.88 -24.55 -7.95
N SER A 273 2.48 -23.40 -7.40
CA SER A 273 1.17 -23.25 -6.78
C SER A 273 0.12 -23.25 -7.90
N ALA A 274 -1.00 -23.94 -7.74
CA ALA A 274 -2.07 -24.06 -8.73
C ALA A 274 -2.74 -22.72 -9.13
N TRP A 275 -2.18 -21.58 -8.71
CA TRP A 275 -2.65 -20.23 -8.97
C TRP A 275 -1.57 -19.45 -9.69
N ASP A 276 -1.92 -18.99 -10.88
CA ASP A 276 -1.16 -18.05 -11.69
C ASP A 276 -1.94 -16.74 -11.87
N VAL A 277 -1.36 -15.81 -12.62
CA VAL A 277 -2.01 -14.52 -12.97
C VAL A 277 -3.34 -14.73 -13.72
N VAL A 278 -3.50 -15.82 -14.47
CA VAL A 278 -4.74 -16.10 -15.20
C VAL A 278 -5.87 -16.46 -14.23
N VAL A 279 -5.58 -17.31 -13.23
CA VAL A 279 -6.53 -17.63 -12.16
C VAL A 279 -6.88 -16.37 -11.35
N ALA A 280 -5.90 -15.53 -11.04
CA ALA A 280 -6.15 -14.27 -10.31
C ALA A 280 -7.05 -13.32 -11.11
N LYS A 281 -6.85 -13.19 -12.43
CA LYS A 281 -7.73 -12.43 -13.34
C LYS A 281 -9.15 -12.96 -13.35
N GLY A 282 -9.33 -14.28 -13.40
CA GLY A 282 -10.66 -14.90 -13.33
C GLY A 282 -11.41 -14.48 -12.06
N TRP A 283 -10.75 -14.57 -10.91
CA TRP A 283 -11.34 -14.11 -9.65
C TRP A 283 -11.59 -12.60 -9.59
N ALA A 284 -10.73 -11.80 -10.19
CA ALA A 284 -10.93 -10.36 -10.25
C ALA A 284 -12.18 -9.99 -11.05
N CYS A 285 -12.40 -10.63 -12.21
CA CYS A 285 -13.63 -10.45 -12.98
C CYS A 285 -14.87 -10.83 -12.15
N GLU A 286 -14.83 -11.99 -11.47
CA GLU A 286 -15.93 -12.44 -10.61
C GLU A 286 -16.22 -11.46 -9.45
N ILE A 287 -15.18 -10.90 -8.82
CA ILE A 287 -15.34 -9.87 -7.78
C ILE A 287 -15.95 -8.59 -8.35
N VAL A 288 -15.55 -8.16 -9.55
CA VAL A 288 -16.10 -6.95 -10.19
C VAL A 288 -17.56 -7.15 -10.59
N GLU A 289 -17.93 -8.34 -11.05
CA GLU A 289 -19.29 -8.67 -11.51
C GLU A 289 -20.25 -8.96 -10.34
N SER A 290 -19.77 -9.69 -9.33
CA SER A 290 -20.60 -10.28 -8.27
C SER A 290 -20.30 -9.72 -6.88
N GLY A 291 -19.30 -8.85 -6.73
CA GLY A 291 -18.88 -8.24 -5.47
C GLY A 291 -17.85 -9.06 -4.69
N TRP A 292 -17.37 -8.52 -3.57
CA TRP A 292 -16.34 -9.15 -2.75
C TRP A 292 -16.72 -10.52 -2.17
N GLU A 293 -17.98 -10.91 -2.19
CA GLU A 293 -18.43 -12.22 -1.72
C GLU A 293 -18.12 -13.36 -2.69
N ALA A 294 -17.85 -13.04 -3.96
CA ALA A 294 -17.54 -14.04 -4.99
C ALA A 294 -16.26 -14.84 -4.68
N TYR A 295 -15.31 -14.20 -4.00
CA TYR A 295 -14.01 -14.79 -3.72
C TYR A 295 -13.92 -15.30 -2.27
N PRO A 296 -13.56 -16.59 -2.04
CA PRO A 296 -13.65 -17.19 -0.70
C PRO A 296 -12.87 -16.46 0.40
N MET A 297 -11.69 -15.91 0.10
CA MET A 297 -10.91 -15.20 1.12
C MET A 297 -11.51 -13.83 1.46
N SER A 298 -12.00 -13.07 0.47
CA SER A 298 -12.68 -11.80 0.77
C SER A 298 -14.01 -12.05 1.49
N GLN A 299 -14.72 -13.14 1.17
CA GLN A 299 -15.89 -13.58 1.94
C GLN A 299 -15.54 -13.83 3.42
N GLU A 300 -14.45 -14.56 3.70
CA GLU A 300 -13.98 -14.79 5.09
C GLU A 300 -13.65 -13.46 5.79
N LEU A 301 -12.90 -12.58 5.12
CA LEU A 301 -12.43 -11.32 5.69
C LEU A 301 -13.58 -10.31 5.91
N LEU A 302 -14.60 -10.38 5.08
CA LEU A 302 -15.78 -9.51 5.12
C LEU A 302 -17.01 -10.18 5.72
N ALA A 303 -16.87 -11.34 6.38
CA ALA A 303 -18.00 -12.04 7.01
C ALA A 303 -18.76 -11.19 8.04
N TRP A 304 -18.15 -10.12 8.55
CA TRP A 304 -18.79 -9.14 9.45
C TRP A 304 -19.73 -8.16 8.74
N VAL A 305 -19.72 -8.12 7.40
CA VAL A 305 -20.62 -7.33 6.54
C VAL A 305 -21.86 -8.12 6.13
N ALA A 306 -21.93 -9.42 6.40
CA ALA A 306 -23.14 -10.20 6.16
C ALA A 306 -24.24 -9.81 7.17
N VAL A 307 -25.18 -8.96 6.76
CA VAL A 307 -26.50 -8.91 7.38
C VAL A 307 -27.27 -10.13 6.88
N ARG A 308 -27.25 -11.18 7.69
CA ARG A 308 -28.32 -12.19 7.65
C ARG A 308 -29.57 -11.52 8.19
N ASP A 309 -30.72 -11.75 7.56
CA ASP A 309 -31.97 -11.49 8.26
C ASP A 309 -32.02 -12.37 9.54
N ASP A 310 -32.93 -12.07 10.46
CA ASP A 310 -33.10 -12.85 11.69
C ASP A 310 -33.48 -14.34 11.44
N GLY A 311 -33.67 -14.74 10.17
CA GLY A 311 -33.91 -16.11 9.70
C GLY A 311 -32.68 -16.83 9.15
N GLY A 312 -31.51 -16.19 9.10
CA GLY A 312 -30.24 -16.84 8.72
C GLY A 312 -30.02 -16.99 7.22
N TYR A 313 -30.82 -16.35 6.36
CA TYR A 313 -30.65 -16.38 4.91
C TYR A 313 -29.96 -15.10 4.39
N PRO A 314 -29.19 -15.19 3.28
CA PRO A 314 -28.73 -14.01 2.57
C PRO A 314 -29.93 -13.25 2.00
N ILE A 315 -29.98 -11.94 2.23
CA ILE A 315 -30.97 -11.06 1.60
C ILE A 315 -30.54 -10.90 0.13
N LEU A 316 -31.32 -11.49 -0.79
CA LEU A 316 -31.18 -11.33 -2.25
C LEU A 316 -31.72 -9.98 -2.72
#